data_AF-A0A1W1UJ60-F1
#
_entry.id   AF-A0A1W1UJ60-F1
#
_cell.length_a   1.000
_cell.length_b   1.000
_cell.length_c   1.000
_cell.angle_alpha   90.00
_cell.angle_beta   90.00
_cell.angle_gamma   90.00
#
_symmetry.space_group_name_H-M   'P 1'
#
loop_
_entity.id
_entity.type
_entity.pdbx_description
1 polymer ?
#
loop_
_entity_poly.entity_id
_entity_poly.type
_entity_poly.pdbx_seq_one_letter_code
_entity_poly.pdbx_strand_id
1 'polypeptide(L)'
;MRPYKGIPGALISEDTHRPPDADFAGGYLLQSIGVMPVTFAGQVARGRKLWGPALRQYMQRYNHTAGINILGDCLPHAANFLELADEKDARGLPKPRVHFTNQENERRLTRHAEQLMRRIWEAAGASDI
;
A
#
# COMPACT_ATOMS: atom_id res chain seq x y z
N MET A 1 16.82 -18.17 -1.68
CA MET A 1 15.87 -17.22 -2.29
C MET A 1 16.05 -17.25 -3.80
N ARG A 2 14.99 -17.08 -4.59
CA ARG A 2 15.06 -16.95 -6.06
C ARG A 2 14.80 -15.48 -6.42
N PRO A 3 15.84 -14.60 -6.42
CA PRO A 3 15.67 -13.15 -6.43
C PRO A 3 15.23 -12.57 -7.78
N TYR A 4 15.10 -13.41 -8.81
CA TYR A 4 14.71 -13.02 -10.16
C TYR A 4 13.20 -12.84 -10.35
N LYS A 5 12.38 -13.17 -9.34
CA LYS A 5 11.00 -12.69 -9.27
C LYS A 5 11.08 -11.22 -8.82
N GLY A 6 11.26 -10.31 -9.78
CA GLY A 6 11.28 -8.86 -9.55
C GLY A 6 9.95 -8.35 -8.99
N ILE A 7 9.78 -7.04 -8.85
CA ILE A 7 8.52 -6.43 -8.40
C ILE A 7 7.40 -6.88 -9.37
N PRO A 8 6.43 -7.71 -8.96
CA PRO A 8 5.25 -7.97 -9.77
C PRO A 8 4.41 -6.69 -9.81
N GLY A 9 4.73 -5.81 -10.76
CA GLY A 9 3.97 -4.61 -11.08
C GLY A 9 3.67 -4.65 -12.57
N ALA A 10 2.63 -5.38 -12.96
CA ALA A 10 2.33 -5.63 -14.36
C ALA A 10 0.84 -5.73 -14.69
N LEU A 11 -0.03 -5.68 -13.68
CA LEU A 11 -1.47 -5.77 -13.86
C LEU A 11 -2.14 -4.59 -13.16
N ILE A 12 -2.93 -3.85 -13.91
CA ILE A 12 -3.84 -2.81 -13.42
C ILE A 12 -5.26 -3.25 -13.78
N SER A 13 -6.19 -3.09 -12.85
CA SER A 13 -7.63 -3.23 -13.11
C SER A 13 -8.34 -1.92 -12.80
N GLU A 14 -9.16 -1.49 -13.76
CA GLU A 14 -9.99 -0.29 -13.68
C GLU A 14 -11.45 -0.58 -13.28
N ASP A 15 -11.77 -1.84 -12.94
CA ASP A 15 -13.13 -2.28 -12.58
C ASP A 15 -13.72 -1.49 -11.39
N THR A 16 -12.87 -0.92 -10.56
CA THR A 16 -13.22 -0.13 -9.37
C THR A 16 -13.08 1.38 -9.57
N HIS A 17 -12.86 1.83 -10.81
CA HIS A 17 -12.82 3.25 -11.13
C HIS A 17 -14.19 3.93 -10.90
N ARG A 18 -15.29 3.18 -11.04
CA ARG A 18 -16.66 3.61 -10.66
C ARG A 18 -17.45 2.41 -10.09
N PRO A 19 -17.21 2.01 -8.84
CA PRO A 19 -17.88 0.85 -8.27
C PRO A 19 -19.40 1.10 -8.15
N PRO A 20 -20.25 0.13 -8.54
CA PRO A 20 -21.71 0.32 -8.50
C PRO A 20 -22.27 0.38 -7.08
N ASP A 21 -21.53 -0.13 -6.10
CA ASP A 21 -21.87 -0.22 -4.68
C ASP A 21 -21.10 0.79 -3.81
N ALA A 22 -20.47 1.81 -4.42
CA ALA A 22 -19.68 2.80 -3.71
C ALA A 22 -20.54 3.72 -2.81
N ASP A 23 -20.16 3.85 -1.55
CA ASP A 23 -20.70 4.83 -0.59
C ASP A 23 -19.78 6.08 -0.44
N PHE A 24 -18.85 6.24 -1.37
CA PHE A 24 -17.85 7.31 -1.48
C PHE A 24 -17.84 7.88 -2.91
N ALA A 25 -17.26 9.07 -3.06
CA ALA A 25 -17.05 9.72 -4.35
C ALA A 25 -15.70 9.32 -4.94
N GLY A 26 -15.68 9.17 -6.27
CA GLY A 26 -14.52 8.73 -7.04
C GLY A 26 -14.41 7.22 -7.14
N GLY A 27 -13.21 6.74 -7.39
CA GLY A 27 -12.90 5.32 -7.47
C GLY A 27 -11.45 5.03 -7.16
N TYR A 28 -11.04 3.80 -7.41
CA TYR A 28 -9.65 3.39 -7.29
C TYR A 28 -9.27 2.40 -8.37
N LEU A 29 -7.97 2.27 -8.60
CA LEU A 29 -7.40 1.24 -9.45
C LEU A 29 -6.78 0.16 -8.57
N LEU A 30 -6.97 -1.10 -8.95
CA LEU A 30 -6.24 -2.21 -8.33
C LEU A 30 -4.97 -2.46 -9.12
N GLN A 31 -3.84 -2.62 -8.44
CA GLN A 31 -2.57 -2.94 -9.08
C GLN A 31 -1.85 -4.04 -8.33
N SER A 32 -1.31 -5.02 -9.07
CA SER A 32 -0.34 -5.94 -8.49
C SER A 32 0.91 -5.17 -8.08
N ILE A 33 1.37 -5.40 -6.85
CA ILE A 33 2.64 -4.84 -6.38
C ILE A 33 3.29 -5.83 -5.44
N GLY A 34 4.54 -6.18 -5.71
CA GLY A 34 5.33 -6.93 -4.73
C GLY A 34 6.50 -6.12 -4.24
N VAL A 35 7.21 -6.70 -3.28
CA VAL A 35 8.26 -6.02 -2.54
C VAL A 35 9.55 -6.81 -2.71
N MET A 36 10.66 -6.12 -3.01
CA MET A 36 11.97 -6.77 -3.15
C MET A 36 12.37 -7.50 -1.85
N PRO A 37 13.12 -8.62 -1.94
CA PRO A 37 13.31 -9.52 -0.79
C PRO A 37 13.92 -8.85 0.45
N VAL A 38 14.87 -7.93 0.25
CA VAL A 38 15.53 -7.19 1.35
C VAL A 38 14.55 -6.25 2.04
N THR A 39 13.79 -5.47 1.26
CA THR A 39 12.76 -4.57 1.78
C THR A 39 11.67 -5.36 2.52
N PHE A 40 11.24 -6.49 1.95
CA PHE A 40 10.26 -7.37 2.56
C PHE A 40 10.77 -7.96 3.88
N ALA A 41 12.01 -8.44 3.92
CA ALA A 41 12.63 -8.93 5.16
C ALA A 41 12.61 -7.87 6.27
N GLY A 42 12.99 -6.63 5.93
CA GLY A 42 12.97 -5.50 6.86
C GLY A 42 11.56 -5.13 7.33
N GLN A 43 10.55 -5.23 6.46
CA GLN A 43 9.14 -5.02 6.83
C GLN A 43 8.63 -6.11 7.78
N VAL A 44 8.90 -7.39 7.48
CA VAL A 44 8.52 -8.53 8.31
C VAL A 44 9.18 -8.46 9.68
N ALA A 45 10.49 -8.19 9.73
CA ALA A 45 11.23 -8.13 10.98
C ALA A 45 10.67 -7.07 11.93
N ARG A 46 10.34 -5.87 11.42
CA ARG A 46 9.77 -4.78 12.22
C ARG A 46 8.29 -4.98 12.53
N GLY A 47 7.49 -5.28 11.51
CA GLY A 47 6.03 -5.36 11.63
C GLY A 47 5.56 -6.58 12.43
N ARG A 48 6.21 -7.73 12.23
CA ARG A 48 5.88 -8.98 12.94
C ARG A 48 6.82 -9.29 14.11
N LYS A 49 7.79 -8.41 14.37
CA LYS A 49 8.80 -8.56 15.44
C LYS A 49 9.57 -9.91 15.36
N LEU A 50 9.74 -10.44 14.15
CA LEU A 50 10.46 -11.69 13.91
C LEU A 50 11.98 -11.45 13.80
N TRP A 51 12.76 -12.35 14.37
CA TRP A 51 14.22 -12.31 14.29
C TRP A 51 14.81 -13.73 14.29
N GLY A 52 16.09 -13.85 13.97
CA GLY A 52 16.83 -15.12 14.03
C GLY A 52 16.19 -16.25 13.20
N PRO A 53 16.08 -17.48 13.74
CA PRO A 53 15.53 -18.63 13.03
C PRO A 53 14.09 -18.43 12.52
N ALA A 54 13.23 -17.75 13.28
CA ALA A 54 11.82 -17.53 12.91
C ALA A 54 11.70 -16.63 11.68
N LEU A 55 12.48 -15.54 11.62
CA LEU A 55 12.56 -14.69 10.43
C LEU A 55 13.09 -15.48 9.23
N ARG A 56 14.15 -16.28 9.43
CA ARG A 56 14.72 -17.11 8.35
C ARG A 56 13.68 -18.08 7.78
N GLN A 57 12.92 -18.76 8.64
CA GLN A 57 11.87 -19.70 8.22
C GLN A 57 10.76 -18.98 7.45
N TYR A 58 10.34 -17.79 7.90
CA TYR A 58 9.35 -17.00 7.19
C TYR A 58 9.84 -16.59 5.80
N MET A 59 11.07 -16.10 5.71
CA MET A 59 11.67 -15.65 4.45
C MET A 59 11.92 -16.77 3.42
N GLN A 60 11.89 -18.05 3.82
CA GLN A 60 11.89 -19.18 2.87
C GLN A 60 10.63 -19.19 2.00
N ARG A 61 9.51 -18.64 2.50
CA ARG A 61 8.22 -18.60 1.80
C ARG A 61 8.06 -17.42 0.86
N TYR A 62 9.07 -16.54 0.76
CA TYR A 62 9.01 -15.31 -0.04
C TYR A 62 8.53 -15.51 -1.50
N ASN A 63 8.87 -16.65 -2.11
CA ASN A 63 8.43 -16.96 -3.48
C ASN A 63 6.91 -17.20 -3.65
N HIS A 64 6.19 -17.31 -2.54
CA HIS A 64 4.74 -17.47 -2.40
C HIS A 64 4.08 -16.23 -1.78
N THR A 65 4.80 -15.11 -1.71
CA THR A 65 4.24 -13.83 -1.32
C THR A 65 3.77 -13.09 -2.57
N ALA A 66 2.54 -12.59 -2.51
CA ALA A 66 1.97 -11.71 -3.50
C ALA A 66 1.44 -10.45 -2.81
N GLY A 67 1.34 -9.36 -3.56
CA GLY A 67 0.77 -8.13 -3.06
C GLY A 67 -0.10 -7.47 -4.11
N ILE A 68 -1.11 -6.79 -3.63
CA ILE A 68 -2.05 -5.98 -4.39
C ILE A 68 -2.21 -4.69 -3.60
N ASN A 69 -2.28 -3.58 -4.31
CA ASN A 69 -2.48 -2.27 -3.72
C ASN A 69 -3.54 -1.51 -4.52
N ILE A 70 -4.04 -0.43 -3.93
CA ILE A 70 -4.96 0.48 -4.59
C ILE A 70 -4.30 1.81 -4.91
N LEU A 71 -4.76 2.44 -5.99
CA LEU A 71 -4.54 3.86 -6.26
C LEU A 71 -5.92 4.52 -6.28
N GLY A 72 -6.30 5.11 -5.15
CA GLY A 72 -7.60 5.75 -4.97
C GLY A 72 -7.57 7.25 -5.19
N ASP A 73 -8.72 7.78 -5.60
CA ASP A 73 -8.94 9.22 -5.63
C ASP A 73 -8.83 9.81 -4.22
N CYS A 74 -8.26 11.01 -4.13
CA CYS A 74 -8.18 11.78 -2.90
C CYS A 74 -8.89 13.12 -3.14
N LEU A 75 -9.97 13.37 -2.41
CA LEU A 75 -10.70 14.61 -2.55
C LEU A 75 -9.93 15.80 -1.95
N PRO A 76 -10.08 17.00 -2.51
CA PRO A 76 -9.50 18.19 -1.92
C PRO A 76 -10.15 18.47 -0.57
N HIS A 77 -9.34 18.81 0.42
CA HIS A 77 -9.82 19.19 1.75
C HIS A 77 -8.98 20.35 2.29
N ALA A 78 -9.61 21.35 2.91
CA ALA A 78 -8.92 22.57 3.35
C ALA A 78 -7.80 22.31 4.39
N ALA A 79 -7.95 21.26 5.21
CA ALA A 79 -6.91 20.85 6.16
C ALA A 79 -5.73 20.12 5.50
N ASN A 80 -5.86 19.72 4.23
CA ASN A 80 -4.79 19.07 3.47
C ASN A 80 -4.07 20.13 2.62
N PHE A 81 -3.00 20.69 3.16
CA PHE A 81 -2.24 21.77 2.51
C PHE A 81 -0.74 21.62 2.75
N LEU A 82 0.04 22.36 1.97
CA LEU A 82 1.48 22.44 2.09
C LEU A 82 1.88 23.85 2.50
N GLU A 83 2.78 23.96 3.46
CA GLU A 83 3.42 25.22 3.84
C GLU A 83 4.95 25.06 3.88
N LEU A 84 5.67 26.17 4.03
CA LEU A 84 7.11 26.15 4.23
C LEU A 84 7.41 26.18 5.73
N ALA A 85 8.27 25.28 6.18
CA ALA A 85 8.77 25.26 7.55
C ALA A 85 9.97 26.20 7.73
N ASP A 86 10.23 26.64 8.95
CA ASP A 86 11.43 27.42 9.30
C ASP A 86 12.73 26.63 9.12
N GLU A 87 12.66 25.30 9.19
CA GLU A 87 13.80 24.42 8.96
C GLU A 87 14.25 24.46 7.50
N LYS A 88 15.55 24.68 7.28
CA LYS A 88 16.15 24.77 5.94
C LYS A 88 16.79 23.46 5.50
N ASP A 89 16.78 23.18 4.21
CA ASP A 89 17.53 22.09 3.58
C ASP A 89 19.03 22.42 3.48
N ALA A 90 19.82 21.47 2.97
CA ALA A 90 21.26 21.64 2.79
C ALA A 90 21.64 22.76 1.80
N ARG A 91 20.68 23.29 1.04
CA ARG A 91 20.85 24.40 0.10
C ARG A 91 20.29 25.72 0.65
N GLY A 92 19.85 25.74 1.92
CA GLY A 92 19.33 26.93 2.59
C GLY A 92 17.87 27.25 2.25
N LEU A 93 17.14 26.36 1.56
CA LEU A 93 15.73 26.56 1.21
C LEU A 93 14.80 26.04 2.33
N PRO A 94 13.72 26.74 2.67
CA PRO A 94 12.70 26.24 3.60
C PRO A 94 12.16 24.87 3.16
N LYS A 95 12.09 23.91 4.08
CA LYS A 95 11.55 22.57 3.79
C LYS A 95 10.03 22.63 3.64
N PRO A 96 9.43 21.85 2.72
CA PRO A 96 7.98 21.72 2.67
C PRO A 96 7.48 20.94 3.90
N ARG A 97 6.48 21.50 4.59
CA ARG A 97 5.68 20.81 5.60
C ARG A 97 4.34 20.44 4.99
N VAL A 98 4.04 19.16 4.98
CA VAL A 98 2.80 18.61 4.43
C VAL A 98 1.85 18.29 5.58
N HIS A 99 0.68 18.93 5.56
CA HIS A 99 -0.44 18.59 6.43
C HIS A 99 -1.38 17.70 5.62
N PHE A 100 -1.58 16.45 6.05
CA PHE A 100 -2.44 15.52 5.35
C PHE A 100 -3.17 14.61 6.32
N THR A 101 -4.48 14.44 6.11
CA THR A 101 -5.31 13.47 6.82
C THR A 101 -6.37 12.93 5.87
N ASN A 102 -6.55 11.61 5.88
CA ASN A 102 -7.65 10.94 5.19
C ASN A 102 -8.98 11.36 5.79
N GLN A 103 -9.86 11.91 4.97
CA GLN A 103 -11.21 12.29 5.36
C GLN A 103 -12.15 11.09 5.26
N GLU A 104 -13.42 11.28 5.59
CA GLU A 104 -14.39 10.19 5.60
C GLU A 104 -14.54 9.53 4.22
N ASN A 105 -14.42 10.30 3.13
CA ASN A 105 -14.46 9.76 1.77
C ASN A 105 -13.34 8.73 1.52
N GLU A 106 -12.08 9.11 1.80
CA GLU A 106 -10.93 8.22 1.58
C GLU A 106 -10.98 7.00 2.53
N ARG A 107 -11.53 7.16 3.74
CA ARG A 107 -11.75 6.04 4.67
C ARG A 107 -12.78 5.06 4.14
N ARG A 108 -13.89 5.52 3.56
CA ARG A 108 -14.91 4.67 2.92
C ARG A 108 -14.34 3.93 1.72
N LEU A 109 -13.64 4.64 0.85
CA LEU A 109 -12.93 4.08 -0.30
C LEU A 109 -11.95 2.99 0.14
N THR A 110 -11.14 3.26 1.17
CA THR A 110 -10.17 2.29 1.71
C THR A 110 -10.87 1.04 2.25
N ARG A 111 -12.00 1.19 2.97
CA ARG A 111 -12.76 0.04 3.48
C ARG A 111 -13.32 -0.83 2.35
N HIS A 112 -13.87 -0.22 1.31
CA HIS A 112 -14.39 -0.95 0.14
C HIS A 112 -13.28 -1.70 -0.59
N ALA A 113 -12.15 -1.03 -0.81
CA ALA A 113 -10.95 -1.62 -1.38
C ALA A 113 -10.40 -2.79 -0.57
N GLU A 114 -10.27 -2.64 0.75
CA GLU A 114 -9.80 -3.70 1.64
C GLU A 114 -10.70 -4.94 1.58
N GLN A 115 -12.03 -4.76 1.59
CA GLN A 115 -12.98 -5.86 1.49
C GLN A 115 -12.84 -6.60 0.15
N LEU A 116 -12.73 -5.87 -0.96
CA LEU A 116 -12.55 -6.47 -2.28
C LEU A 116 -11.21 -7.22 -2.38
N MET A 117 -10.11 -6.61 -1.93
CA MET A 117 -8.78 -7.24 -1.95
C MET A 117 -8.75 -8.52 -1.09
N ARG A 118 -9.42 -8.53 0.07
CA ARG A 118 -9.57 -9.75 0.89
C ARG A 118 -10.32 -10.85 0.15
N ARG A 119 -11.44 -10.54 -0.51
CA ARG A 119 -12.17 -11.53 -1.34
C ARG A 119 -11.32 -12.09 -2.47
N ILE A 120 -10.51 -11.25 -3.12
CA ILE A 120 -9.58 -11.69 -4.18
C ILE A 120 -8.57 -12.70 -3.60
N TRP A 121 -7.99 -12.39 -2.44
CA TRP A 121 -7.03 -13.28 -1.79
C TRP A 121 -7.64 -14.60 -1.33
N GLU A 122 -8.84 -14.57 -0.74
CA GLU A 122 -9.60 -15.75 -0.35
C GLU A 122 -9.90 -16.64 -1.57
N ALA A 123 -10.38 -16.05 -2.66
CA ALA A 123 -10.65 -16.77 -3.91
C ALA A 123 -9.37 -17.36 -4.54
N ALA A 124 -8.23 -16.70 -4.37
CA ALA A 124 -6.93 -17.20 -4.82
C ALA A 124 -6.34 -18.30 -3.91
N GLY A 125 -6.99 -18.62 -2.78
CA GLY A 125 -6.49 -19.59 -1.80
C GLY A 125 -5.28 -19.08 -1.01
N ALA A 126 -5.15 -17.77 -0.84
CA ALA A 126 -4.10 -17.19 -0.02
C ALA A 126 -4.25 -17.61 1.46
N SER A 127 -3.11 -17.72 2.13
CA SER A 127 -3.04 -17.86 3.58
C SER A 127 -2.27 -16.67 4.13
N ASP A 128 -2.52 -16.28 5.39
CA ASP A 128 -1.82 -15.17 6.06
C ASP A 128 -2.12 -13.78 5.41
N ILE A 129 -3.43 -13.44 5.29
CA ILE A 129 -4.01 -12.22 4.68
C ILE A 129 -4.08 -11.04 5.65
#